data_AF-A0A804P980-F1
#
_entry.id   AF-A0A804P980-F1
#
_cell.length_a   1.000
_cell.length_b   1.000
_cell.length_c   1.000
_cell.angle_alpha   90.00
_cell.angle_beta   90.00
_cell.angle_gamma   90.00
#
_symmetry.space_group_name_H-M   'P 1'
#
loop_
_entity.id
_entity.type
_entity.pdbx_description
1 polymer ?
#
loop_
_entity_poly.entity_id
_entity_poly.type
_entity_poly.pdbx_seq_one_letter_code
_entity_poly.pdbx_strand_id
1 'polypeptide(L)'
;YSFSDSAQWSYHVSFPEVATIPLVLLKRLHEQTTVESLRHPIKCLIDQVTENKDFIERKREVVSFSPNDKASVDSFLQEEKVSRTASFTRFYASVAENRQPKCNVINLYYSLCL
;
A
#
# COMPACT_ATOMS: atom_id res chain seq x y z
N TYR A 1 3.52 5.78 15.60
CA TYR A 1 2.54 5.56 14.52
C TYR A 1 1.78 4.28 14.80
N SER A 2 0.47 4.38 14.97
CA SER A 2 -0.39 3.21 15.21
C SER A 2 -0.68 2.49 13.89
N PHE A 3 -0.98 1.19 13.93
CA PHE A 3 -1.32 0.37 12.75
C PHE A 3 -2.47 0.95 11.92
N SER A 4 -3.43 1.63 12.56
CA SER A 4 -4.54 2.30 11.87
C SER A 4 -4.05 3.46 10.99
N ASP A 5 -2.96 4.12 11.39
CA ASP A 5 -2.46 5.30 10.68
C ASP A 5 -1.80 4.93 9.36
N SER A 6 -1.25 3.71 9.25
CA SER A 6 -0.52 3.24 8.08
C SER A 6 -1.46 2.66 7.01
N ALA A 7 -2.55 2.01 7.45
CA ALA A 7 -3.58 1.47 6.57
C ALA A 7 -4.45 2.57 5.93
N GLN A 8 -4.66 3.72 6.60
CA GLN A 8 -5.46 4.79 6.00
C GLN A 8 -4.81 5.38 4.74
N TRP A 9 -3.47 5.38 4.67
CA TRP A 9 -2.73 5.88 3.50
C TRP A 9 -3.00 5.05 2.26
N SER A 10 -3.34 3.76 2.38
CA SER A 10 -3.69 2.93 1.22
C SER A 10 -4.98 3.37 0.53
N TYR A 11 -5.81 4.17 1.20
CA TYR A 11 -7.08 4.71 0.66
C TYR A 11 -6.98 6.20 0.32
N HIS A 12 -5.80 6.82 0.48
CA HIS A 12 -5.65 8.23 0.21
C HIS A 12 -5.61 8.49 -1.31
N VAL A 13 -6.24 9.57 -1.79
CA VAL A 13 -6.27 9.92 -3.22
C VAL A 13 -4.87 10.05 -3.84
N SER A 14 -3.88 10.44 -3.03
CA SER A 14 -2.47 10.59 -3.43
C SER A 14 -1.63 9.32 -3.27
N PHE A 15 -2.24 8.17 -2.94
CA PHE A 15 -1.51 6.92 -2.81
C PHE A 15 -0.68 6.56 -4.06
N PRO A 16 -1.17 6.73 -5.31
CA PRO A 16 -0.39 6.41 -6.50
C PRO A 16 0.93 7.18 -6.59
N GLU A 17 0.91 8.46 -6.23
CA GLU A 17 2.10 9.32 -6.20
C GLU A 17 3.05 8.88 -5.09
N VAL A 18 2.54 8.64 -3.88
CA VAL A 18 3.36 8.24 -2.71
C VAL A 18 3.95 6.84 -2.89
N ALA A 19 3.23 5.91 -3.53
CA ALA A 19 3.66 4.53 -3.73
C ALA A 19 4.70 4.39 -4.86
N THR A 20 4.85 5.38 -5.75
CA THR A 20 5.67 5.26 -6.96
C THR A 20 7.15 4.99 -6.65
N ILE A 21 7.78 5.80 -5.78
CA ILE A 21 9.19 5.63 -5.43
C ILE A 21 9.42 4.30 -4.67
N PRO A 22 8.67 3.97 -3.60
CA PRO A 22 8.77 2.68 -2.91
C PRO A 22 8.61 1.50 -3.86
N LEU A 23 7.67 1.55 -4.80
CA LEU A 23 7.43 0.47 -5.75
C LEU A 23 8.61 0.25 -6.70
N VAL A 24 9.25 1.34 -7.17
CA VAL A 24 10.49 1.25 -7.97
C VAL A 24 11.62 0.61 -7.16
N LEU A 25 11.78 1.01 -5.91
CA LEU A 25 12.82 0.46 -5.02
C LEU A 25 12.56 -1.00 -4.67
N LEU A 26 11.31 -1.41 -4.45
CA LEU A 26 10.93 -2.80 -4.22
C LEU A 26 11.20 -3.67 -5.45
N LYS A 27 10.87 -3.19 -6.65
CA LYS A 27 11.18 -3.89 -7.92
C LYS A 27 12.68 -4.11 -8.07
N ARG A 28 13.47 -3.06 -7.85
CA ARG A 28 14.94 -3.15 -7.85
C ARG A 28 15.45 -4.14 -6.80
N LEU A 29 14.91 -4.11 -5.59
CA LEU A 29 15.28 -5.05 -4.53
C LEU A 29 14.96 -6.51 -4.92
N HIS A 30 13.79 -6.74 -5.51
CA HIS A 30 13.38 -8.08 -5.98
C HIS A 30 14.31 -8.61 -7.09
N GLU A 31 14.75 -7.74 -7.99
CA GLU A 31 15.72 -8.09 -9.04
C GLU A 31 17.11 -8.37 -8.48
N GLN A 32 17.56 -7.60 -7.49
CA GLN A 32 18.92 -7.65 -6.96
C GLN A 32 19.10 -8.65 -5.81
N THR A 33 18.03 -9.08 -5.14
CA THR A 33 18.14 -9.97 -3.99
C THR A 33 18.53 -11.39 -4.43
N THR A 34 19.60 -11.89 -3.83
CA THR A 34 20.04 -13.29 -3.96
C THR A 34 19.42 -14.20 -2.88
N VAL A 35 18.65 -13.61 -1.95
CA VAL A 35 18.02 -14.34 -0.85
C VAL A 35 16.70 -14.91 -1.33
N GLU A 36 16.70 -16.17 -1.76
CA GLU A 36 15.52 -16.85 -2.33
C GLU A 36 14.29 -16.77 -1.43
N SER A 37 14.48 -16.91 -0.12
CA SER A 37 13.39 -16.81 0.87
C SER A 37 12.70 -15.45 0.93
N LEU A 38 13.32 -14.39 0.37
CA LEU A 38 12.75 -13.04 0.30
C LEU A 38 12.11 -12.73 -1.04
N ARG A 39 12.45 -13.46 -2.12
CA ARG A 39 11.96 -13.17 -3.47
C ARG A 39 10.43 -13.23 -3.53
N HIS A 40 9.84 -14.31 -3.03
CA HIS A 40 8.38 -14.46 -3.02
C HIS A 40 7.68 -13.41 -2.14
N PRO A 41 8.05 -13.18 -0.86
CA PRO A 41 7.47 -12.10 -0.06
C PRO A 41 7.56 -10.70 -0.69
N ILE A 42 8.71 -10.35 -1.28
CA ILE A 42 8.87 -9.05 -1.95
C ILE A 42 7.97 -8.98 -3.19
N LYS A 43 7.90 -10.04 -3.99
CA LYS A 43 7.00 -10.10 -5.15
C LYS A 43 5.54 -9.95 -4.76
N CYS A 44 5.08 -10.64 -3.71
CA CYS A 44 3.73 -10.49 -3.18
C CYS A 44 3.47 -9.05 -2.75
N LEU A 45 4.41 -8.41 -2.05
CA LEU A 45 4.28 -7.01 -1.67
C LEU A 45 4.20 -6.07 -2.89
N ILE A 46 5.05 -6.27 -3.91
CA ILE A 46 4.98 -5.52 -5.18
C ILE A 46 3.61 -5.65 -5.82
N ASP A 47 3.08 -6.87 -5.91
CA ASP A 47 1.77 -7.14 -6.52
C ASP A 47 0.65 -6.44 -5.74
N GLN A 48 0.67 -6.52 -4.41
CA GLN A 48 -0.33 -5.90 -3.55
C GLN A 48 -0.29 -4.37 -3.60
N VAL A 49 0.90 -3.76 -3.61
CA VAL A 49 1.05 -2.29 -3.76
C VAL A 49 0.60 -1.84 -5.15
N THR A 50 0.94 -2.60 -6.20
CA THR A 50 0.54 -2.29 -7.59
C THR A 50 -0.98 -2.38 -7.74
N GLU A 51 -1.61 -3.44 -7.23
CA GLU A 51 -3.05 -3.62 -7.27
C GLU A 51 -3.78 -2.48 -6.54
N ASN A 52 -3.26 -2.06 -5.38
CA ASN A 52 -3.81 -0.92 -4.65
C ASN A 52 -3.63 0.39 -5.42
N LYS A 53 -2.46 0.62 -6.02
CA LYS A 53 -2.22 1.79 -6.86
C LYS A 53 -3.25 1.88 -7.98
N ASP A 54 -3.43 0.81 -8.75
CA ASP A 54 -4.38 0.78 -9.87
C ASP A 54 -5.83 0.95 -9.39
N PHE A 55 -6.16 0.42 -8.22
CA PHE A 55 -7.47 0.60 -7.59
C PHE A 55 -7.75 2.08 -7.28
N ILE A 56 -6.78 2.78 -6.69
CA ILE A 56 -6.91 4.20 -6.36
C ILE A 56 -6.93 5.07 -7.63
N GLU A 57 -6.10 4.76 -8.63
CA GLU A 57 -6.09 5.48 -9.91
C GLU A 57 -7.46 5.41 -10.61
N ARG A 58 -8.06 4.23 -10.70
CA ARG A 58 -9.43 4.06 -11.26
C ARG A 58 -10.49 4.85 -10.50
N LYS A 59 -10.38 4.93 -9.17
CA LYS A 59 -11.29 5.73 -8.34
C LYS A 59 -11.06 7.22 -8.55
N ARG A 60 -9.82 7.64 -8.82
CA ARG A 60 -9.46 9.04 -9.05
C ARG A 60 -9.97 9.56 -10.39
N GLU A 61 -10.04 8.72 -11.41
CA GLU A 61 -10.57 9.08 -12.75
C GLU A 61 -12.02 9.58 -12.73
N VAL A 62 -12.82 9.17 -11.73
CA VAL A 62 -14.25 9.52 -11.63
C VAL A 62 -14.53 10.68 -10.69
N VAL A 63 -13.50 11.35 -10.15
CA VAL A 63 -13.65 12.49 -9.24
C VAL A 63 -12.94 13.73 -9.76
N SER A 64 -13.51 14.91 -9.50
CA SER A 64 -13.00 16.20 -10.00
C SER A 64 -12.46 17.12 -8.89
N PHE A 65 -12.42 16.65 -7.64
CA PHE A 65 -11.96 17.46 -6.52
C PHE A 65 -10.43 17.58 -6.50
N SER A 66 -9.95 18.70 -5.95
CA SER A 66 -8.51 18.91 -5.71
C SER A 66 -8.04 18.06 -4.53
N PRO A 67 -6.83 17.48 -4.55
CA PRO A 67 -6.23 16.84 -3.36
C PRO A 67 -6.11 17.77 -2.13
N ASN A 68 -6.28 19.08 -2.32
CA ASN A 68 -6.31 20.07 -1.23
C ASN A 68 -7.71 20.26 -0.61
N ASP A 69 -8.76 19.70 -1.22
CA ASP A 69 -10.11 19.68 -0.66
C ASP A 69 -10.23 18.57 0.37
N LYS A 70 -9.98 18.92 1.63
CA LYS A 70 -9.97 17.98 2.76
C LYS A 70 -11.28 17.23 2.90
N ALA A 71 -12.43 17.89 2.72
CA ALA A 71 -13.73 17.24 2.90
C ALA A 71 -13.96 16.15 1.85
N SER A 72 -13.63 16.44 0.59
CA SER A 72 -13.73 15.48 -0.50
C SER A 72 -12.72 14.34 -0.35
N VAL A 73 -11.48 14.65 0.05
CA VAL A 73 -10.43 13.65 0.33
C VAL A 73 -10.86 12.71 1.46
N ASP A 74 -11.40 13.26 2.55
CA ASP A 74 -11.86 12.49 3.70
C ASP A 74 -13.02 11.54 3.34
N SER A 75 -13.80 11.87 2.30
CA SER A 75 -14.93 11.04 1.82
C SER A 75 -14.56 10.06 0.70
N PHE A 76 -13.44 10.27 -0.01
CA PHE A 76 -13.13 9.62 -1.30
C PHE A 76 -13.26 8.10 -1.30
N LEU A 77 -12.89 7.42 -0.21
CA LEU A 77 -12.92 5.96 -0.07
C LEU A 77 -13.32 5.52 1.35
N GLN A 78 -14.26 6.24 1.97
CA GLN A 78 -14.75 5.88 3.31
C GLN A 78 -15.42 4.52 3.33
N GLU A 79 -16.25 4.22 2.33
CA GLU A 79 -16.96 2.95 2.23
C GLU A 79 -15.97 1.77 2.15
N GLU A 80 -14.91 1.90 1.37
CA GLU A 80 -13.88 0.87 1.22
C GLU A 80 -12.98 0.76 2.43
N LYS A 81 -12.70 1.88 3.11
CA LYS A 81 -11.99 1.89 4.39
C LYS A 81 -12.79 1.15 5.47
N VAL A 82 -14.11 1.34 5.50
CA VAL A 82 -15.02 0.66 6.45
C VAL A 82 -15.16 -0.82 6.11
N SER A 83 -15.32 -1.15 4.83
CA SER A 83 -15.50 -2.54 4.39
C SER A 83 -14.25 -3.39 4.56
N ARG A 84 -13.05 -2.76 4.60
CA ARG A 84 -11.73 -3.42 4.67
C ARG A 84 -11.56 -4.51 3.58
N THR A 85 -12.21 -4.32 2.44
CA THR A 85 -12.23 -5.33 1.38
C THR A 85 -11.02 -5.24 0.46
N ALA A 86 -10.24 -4.15 0.52
CA ALA A 86 -9.05 -4.00 -0.30
C ALA A 86 -8.03 -5.11 0.01
N SER A 87 -7.56 -5.76 -1.05
CA SER A 87 -6.56 -6.84 -1.01
C SER A 87 -5.33 -6.43 -0.20
N PHE A 88 -4.80 -5.22 -0.45
CA PHE A 88 -3.64 -4.69 0.26
C PHE A 88 -3.87 -4.56 1.78
N THR A 89 -5.05 -4.10 2.21
CA THR A 89 -5.38 -4.00 3.65
C THR A 89 -5.48 -5.38 4.29
N ARG A 90 -6.05 -6.36 3.59
CA ARG A 90 -6.11 -7.75 4.07
C ARG A 90 -4.73 -8.39 4.11
N PHE A 91 -3.89 -8.15 3.11
CA PHE A 91 -2.51 -8.60 3.08
C PHE A 91 -1.73 -8.03 4.28
N TYR A 92 -1.83 -6.73 4.52
CA TYR A 92 -1.18 -6.08 5.67
C TYR A 92 -1.66 -6.64 7.00
N ALA A 93 -2.98 -6.83 7.17
CA ALA A 93 -3.55 -7.46 8.35
C ALA A 93 -3.02 -8.89 8.56
N SER A 94 -2.97 -9.68 7.49
CA SER A 94 -2.45 -11.06 7.57
C SER A 94 -0.98 -11.11 7.98
N VAL A 95 -0.15 -10.18 7.49
CA VAL A 95 1.27 -10.13 7.87
C VAL A 95 1.44 -9.68 9.32
N ALA A 96 0.62 -8.73 9.79
CA ALA A 96 0.66 -8.28 11.18
C ALA A 96 0.21 -9.35 12.18
N GLU A 97 -0.85 -10.11 11.85
CA GLU A 97 -1.37 -11.19 12.70
C GLU A 97 -0.39 -12.35 12.83
N ASN A 98 0.36 -12.67 11.77
CA ASN A 98 1.20 -13.85 11.77
C ASN A 98 2.49 -13.74 12.60
N ARG A 99 2.90 -12.55 13.08
CA ARG A 99 4.15 -12.31 13.85
C ARG A 99 5.37 -13.13 13.39
N GLN A 100 5.42 -13.53 12.11
CA GLN A 100 6.51 -14.32 11.57
C GLN A 100 7.65 -13.33 11.28
N PRO A 101 8.84 -13.48 11.89
CA PRO A 101 10.00 -12.61 11.61
C PRO A 101 10.45 -12.65 10.14
N LYS A 102 9.83 -13.52 9.32
CA LYS A 102 10.15 -13.73 7.90
C LYS A 102 9.45 -12.76 6.95
N CYS A 103 8.52 -11.93 7.41
CA CYS A 103 7.84 -10.94 6.55
C CYS A 103 8.05 -9.49 7.02
N ASN A 104 9.32 -9.08 7.19
CA ASN A 104 9.70 -7.68 7.46
C ASN A 104 9.64 -6.76 6.22
N VAL A 105 9.22 -7.27 5.07
CA VAL A 105 9.20 -6.52 3.80
C VAL A 105 8.21 -5.34 3.83
N ILE A 106 7.16 -5.46 4.63
CA ILE A 106 6.18 -4.39 4.82
C ILE A 106 6.77 -3.23 5.65
N ASN A 107 7.57 -3.54 6.67
CA ASN A 107 8.30 -2.50 7.40
C ASN A 107 9.29 -1.77 6.49
N LEU A 108 9.90 -2.50 5.54
CA LEU A 108 10.71 -1.86 4.51
C LEU A 108 9.87 -0.92 3.64
N TYR A 109 8.67 -1.32 3.20
CA TYR A 109 7.79 -0.43 2.44
C TYR A 109 7.47 0.87 3.21
N TYR A 110 7.07 0.77 4.48
CA TYR A 110 6.81 1.98 5.27
C TYR A 110 8.07 2.81 5.54
N SER A 111 9.23 2.17 5.69
CA SER A 111 10.52 2.87 5.78
C SER A 111 10.96 3.51 4.46
N LEU A 112 10.36 3.12 3.33
CA LEU A 112 10.59 3.75 2.02
C LEU A 112 9.56 4.86 1.73
N CYS A 113 8.40 4.82 2.40
CA CYS A 113 7.34 5.81 2.27
C CYS A 113 7.45 6.99 3.25
N LEU A 114 8.17 6.83 4.37
CA LEU A 114 8.46 7.85 5.40
C LEU A 114 9.90 8.35 5.26
#